data_AF-A0A820M1X8-F1
#
_entry.id   AF-A0A820M1X8-F1
#
_cell.length_a   1.000
_cell.length_b   1.000
_cell.length_c   1.000
_cell.angle_alpha   90.00
_cell.angle_beta   90.00
_cell.angle_gamma   90.00
#
_symmetry.space_group_name_H-M   'P 1'
#
loop_
_entity.id
_entity.type
_entity.pdbx_description
1 polymer ?
#
loop_
_entity_poly.entity_id
_entity_poly.type
_entity_poly.pdbx_seq_one_letter_code
_entity_poly.pdbx_strand_id
1 'polypeptide(L)' 'GYFIRTCLQAVLKLAQHAEKKRKIFALNLSAEYICEKFGEDIMKLLPLVDFLFGNEQEAKCFAQHHLNIDVCW' A
#
# COMPACT_ATOMS: atom_id res chain seq x y z
N GLY A 1 -11.14 -1.73 6.23
CA GLY A 1 -11.66 -2.49 5.08
C GLY A 1 -10.67 -2.41 3.94
N TYR A 2 -10.60 -3.42 3.07
CA TYR A 2 -9.59 -3.52 2.00
C TYR A 2 -9.89 -2.61 0.79
N PHE A 3 -9.73 -1.29 0.97
CA PHE A 3 -10.15 -0.31 -0.03
C PHE A 3 -9.40 -0.39 -1.36
N ILE A 4 -8.15 -0.90 -1.37
CA ILE A 4 -7.36 -1.11 -2.59
C ILE A 4 -8.08 -2.10 -3.52
N ARG A 5 -8.56 -3.23 -2.99
CA ARG A 5 -9.33 -4.22 -3.74
C ARG A 5 -10.71 -3.70 -4.16
N THR A 6 -11.38 -2.97 -3.28
CA THR A 6 -12.78 -2.59 -3.51
C THR A 6 -12.93 -1.40 -4.47
N CYS A 7 -12.10 -0.37 -4.35
CA CYS A 7 -12.16 0.80 -5.22
C CYS A 7 -10.85 1.61 -5.17
N LEU A 8 -9.88 1.21 -5.97
CA LEU A 8 -8.59 1.91 -6.08
C LEU A 8 -8.76 3.40 -6.44
N GLN A 9 -9.69 3.73 -7.33
CA GLN A 9 -9.92 5.11 -7.77
C GLN A 9 -10.37 6.03 -6.63
N ALA A 10 -11.14 5.51 -5.67
CA ALA A 10 -11.52 6.28 -4.49
C ALA A 10 -10.29 6.56 -3.60
N VAL A 11 -9.42 5.57 -3.40
CA VAL A 11 -8.20 5.71 -2.60
C VAL A 11 -7.24 6.71 -3.25
N LEU A 12 -7.01 6.62 -4.57
CA LEU A 12 -6.19 7.58 -5.31
C LEU A 12 -6.73 9.00 -5.22
N LYS A 13 -8.04 9.18 -5.36
CA LYS A 13 -8.67 10.50 -5.25
C LYS A 13 -8.50 11.09 -3.84
N LEU A 14 -8.57 10.26 -2.79
CA LEU A 14 -8.32 10.68 -1.42
C LEU A 14 -6.85 11.03 -1.18
N ALA A 15 -5.93 10.19 -1.66
CA ALA A 15 -4.49 10.42 -1.54
C ALA A 15 -4.06 11.73 -2.23
N GLN A 16 -4.51 11.97 -3.47
CA GLN A 16 -4.27 13.22 -4.19
C GLN A 16 -4.90 14.44 -3.51
N HIS A 17 -6.07 14.27 -2.88
CA HIS A 17 -6.67 15.35 -2.11
C HIS A 17 -5.84 15.66 -0.86
N ALA A 18 -5.33 14.65 -0.17
CA ALA A 18 -4.50 14.81 1.02
C ALA A 18 -3.20 15.56 0.68
N GLU A 19 -2.50 15.13 -0.38
CA GLU A 19 -1.31 15.80 -0.92
C GLU A 19 -1.59 17.29 -1.23
N LYS A 20 -2.63 17.60 -2.03
CA LYS A 20 -3.00 18.98 -2.40
C LYS A 20 -3.38 19.86 -1.21
N LYS A 21 -3.84 19.26 -0.12
CA LYS A 21 -4.27 19.97 1.09
C LYS A 21 -3.25 19.90 2.22
N ARG A 22 -2.06 19.34 1.98
CA ARG A 22 -1.01 19.13 3.00
C ARG A 22 -1.56 18.40 4.23
N LYS A 23 -2.36 17.36 3.98
CA LYS A 23 -2.87 16.45 5.01
C LYS A 23 -2.08 15.15 4.95
N ILE A 24 -1.89 14.55 6.12
CA ILE A 24 -1.29 13.23 6.23
C ILE A 24 -2.20 12.18 5.58
N PHE A 25 -1.62 11.36 4.71
CA PHE A 25 -2.22 10.17 4.14
C PHE A 25 -1.49 8.93 4.62
N ALA A 26 -2.21 8.06 5.31
CA ALA A 26 -1.68 6.81 5.83
C ALA A 26 -2.33 5.61 5.14
N LEU A 27 -1.56 4.55 4.92
CA LEU A 27 -1.98 3.32 4.29
C LEU A 27 -1.60 2.11 5.16
N ASN A 28 -2.49 1.12 5.26
CA ASN A 28 -2.20 -0.15 5.91
C ASN A 28 -2.22 -1.27 4.85
N LEU A 29 -1.17 -2.11 4.79
CA LEU A 29 -1.07 -3.28 3.90
C LEU A 29 -2.22 -4.28 4.11
N SER A 30 -2.75 -4.33 5.34
CA SER A 30 -3.98 -4.98 5.76
C SER A 30 -3.99 -6.53 5.73
N ALA A 31 -3.37 -7.17 4.74
CA ALA A 31 -3.20 -8.62 4.66
C ALA A 31 -2.21 -9.03 3.55
N GLU A 32 -1.56 -10.18 3.71
CA GLU A 32 -0.64 -10.78 2.72
C GLU A 32 -1.27 -10.92 1.33
N TYR A 33 -2.52 -11.41 1.24
CA TYR A 33 -3.24 -11.54 -0.04
C TYR A 33 -3.34 -10.21 -0.82
N ILE A 34 -3.44 -9.08 -0.12
CA ILE A 34 -3.46 -7.76 -0.77
C ILE A 34 -2.07 -7.44 -1.33
N CYS A 35 -1.03 -7.72 -0.56
CA CYS A 35 0.35 -7.59 -1.01
C CYS A 35 0.57 -8.41 -2.28
N GLU A 36 0.22 -9.70 -2.32
CA GLU A 36 0.47 -10.59 -3.48
C GLU A 36 -0.29 -10.22 -4.76
N LYS A 37 -1.55 -9.78 -4.63
CA LYS A 37 -2.45 -9.61 -5.78
C LYS A 37 -2.59 -8.16 -6.24
N PHE A 38 -2.32 -7.20 -5.36
CA PHE A 38 -2.55 -5.78 -5.60
C PHE A 38 -1.29 -4.93 -5.36
N GLY A 39 -0.10 -5.53 -5.37
CA GLY A 39 1.14 -4.79 -5.13
C GLY A 39 1.43 -3.69 -6.13
N GLU A 40 1.06 -3.86 -7.41
CA GLU A 40 1.17 -2.76 -8.40
C GLU A 40 0.30 -1.55 -8.03
N ASP A 41 -0.87 -1.79 -7.46
CA ASP A 41 -1.78 -0.72 -7.04
C ASP A 41 -1.30 -0.06 -5.75
N ILE A 42 -0.69 -0.81 -4.84
CA ILE A 42 0.05 -0.27 -3.70
C ILE A 42 1.19 0.62 -4.20
N MET A 43 1.99 0.17 -5.16
CA MET A 43 3.11 0.94 -5.71
C MET A 43 2.68 2.28 -6.33
N LYS A 44 1.50 2.34 -6.96
CA LYS A 44 0.93 3.60 -7.47
C LYS A 44 0.55 4.57 -6.35
N LEU A 45 0.18 4.05 -5.18
CA LEU A 45 -0.20 4.83 -4.01
C LEU A 45 1.00 5.27 -3.18
N LEU A 46 2.07 4.47 -3.09
CA LEU A 46 3.23 4.72 -2.23
C LEU A 46 3.82 6.15 -2.34
N PRO A 47 3.93 6.78 -3.52
CA PRO A 47 4.43 8.17 -3.61
C PRO A 47 3.56 9.21 -2.89
N LEU A 48 2.30 8.88 -2.62
CA LEU A 48 1.33 9.75 -1.95
C LEU A 48 1.11 9.36 -0.48
N VAL A 49 1.83 8.37 0.03
CA VAL A 49 1.69 7.83 1.39
C VAL A 49 2.78 8.41 2.29
N ASP A 50 2.37 9.09 3.36
CA ASP A 50 3.27 9.59 4.39
C ASP A 50 3.65 8.50 5.40
N PHE A 51 2.67 7.66 5.77
CA PHE A 51 2.86 6.56 6.71
C PHE A 51 2.30 5.26 6.16
N LEU A 52 3.18 4.27 6.01
CA LEU A 52 2.79 2.91 5.66
C LEU A 52 2.86 2.03 6.91
N PHE A 53 1.76 1.33 7.19
CA PHE A 53 1.66 0.39 8.30
C PHE A 53 1.45 -1.02 7.77
N GLY A 54 1.96 -2.00 8.50
CA GLY A 54 1.76 -3.42 8.25
C GLY A 54 2.51 -4.24 9.29
N ASN A 55 2.18 -5.52 9.39
CA ASN A 55 2.97 -6.46 10.18
C ASN A 55 4.16 -7.00 9.39
N GLU A 56 5.00 -7.79 10.06
CA GLU A 56 6.19 -8.39 9.46
C GLU A 56 5.87 -9.28 8.25
N GLN A 57 4.82 -10.10 8.36
CA GLN A 57 4.43 -11.05 7.32
C GLN A 57 3.94 -10.33 6.05
N GLU A 58 3.13 -9.28 6.21
CA GLU A 58 2.67 -8.41 5.12
C GLU A 58 3.84 -7.72 4.42
N ALA A 59 4.80 -7.20 5.19
CA ALA A 59 5.98 -6.54 4.65
C ALA A 59 6.87 -7.52 3.86
N LYS A 60 7.10 -8.73 4.40
CA LYS A 60 7.84 -9.80 3.74
C LYS A 60 7.17 -10.24 2.45
N CYS A 61 5.85 -10.47 2.50
CA CYS A 61 5.05 -10.84 1.36
C CYS A 61 5.15 -9.78 0.24
N PHE A 62 5.01 -8.50 0.58
CA PHE A 62 5.13 -7.39 -0.36
C PHE A 62 6.54 -7.30 -0.98
N ALA A 63 7.59 -7.43 -0.16
CA ALA A 63 8.98 -7.36 -0.63
C ALA A 63 9.32 -8.50 -1.62
N GLN A 64 8.89 -9.73 -1.32
CA GLN A 64 9.14 -10.89 -2.17
C GLN A 64 8.41 -10.79 -3.51
N HIS A 65 7.11 -10.47 -3.48
CA HIS A 65 6.28 -10.52 -4.68
C HIS A 65 6.40 -9.28 -5.58
N HIS A 66 6.76 -8.11 -5.02
CA HIS A 66 6.69 -6.86 -5.76
C HIS A 66 8.00 -6.07 -5.81
N LEU A 67 8.93 -6.32 -4.89
CA LEU A 67 10.26 -5.70 -4.93
C LEU A 67 11.35 -6.70 -5.38
N ASN A 68 11.01 -7.98 -5.50
CA ASN A 68 11.93 -9.08 -5.80
C ASN A 68 13.13 -9.11 -4.84
N ILE A 69 12.87 -8.78 -3.57
CA ILE A 69 13.86 -8.80 -2.49
C ILE A 69 13.64 -10.07 -1.69
N ASP A 70 14.62 -10.97 -1.71
CA ASP A 70 14.64 -12.11 -0.80
C ASP A 70 15.03 -11.63 0.60
N VAL A 71 14.03 -11.54 1.47
CA VAL A 71 14.21 -11.25 2.88
C VAL A 71 14.54 -12.54 3.64
N CYS A 72 15.83 -12.81 3.76
CA CYS A 72 16.44 -13.92 4.49
C CYS A 72 16.73 -13.53 5.95
N TRP A 73 15.70 -13.33 6.76
CA TRP A 73 15.83 -13.25 8.21
C TRP A 73 14.67 -14.00 8.86
#